data_AF-A0A7Y6N4J3-F1
#
_entry.id   AF-A0A7Y6N4J3-F1
#
_cell.length_a   1.000
_cell.length_b   1.000
_cell.length_c   1.000
_cell.angle_alpha   90.00
_cell.angle_beta   90.00
_cell.angle_gamma   90.00
#
_symmetry.space_group_name_H-M   'P 1'
#
loop_
_entity.id
_entity.type
_entity.pdbx_description
1 polymer ?
#
loop_
_entity_poly.entity_id
_entity_poly.type
_entity_poly.pdbx_seq_one_letter_code
_entity_poly.pdbx_strand_id
1 'polypeptide(L)'
;MRADALCQHFGLSAQTGSARSGSILNLLKIGQLDPRWSLPSQLDRNPLVWLIEINGMIVDARRIPRNLQEEAFRLGVIPFVPDEDR
;
A
#
# COMPACT_ATOMS: atom_id res chain seq x y z
N MET A 1 6.57 -19.04 3.23
CA MET A 1 8.04 -19.23 3.29
C MET A 1 8.60 -18.28 4.33
N ARG A 2 9.54 -18.72 5.19
CA ARG A 2 10.21 -17.84 6.17
C ARG A 2 11.42 -17.14 5.54
N ALA A 3 11.83 -16.00 6.09
CA ALA A 3 12.94 -15.20 5.55
C ALA A 3 14.30 -15.91 5.60
N ASP A 4 14.56 -16.71 6.64
CA ASP A 4 15.76 -17.53 6.79
C ASP A 4 15.83 -18.65 5.73
N ALA A 5 14.72 -19.34 5.50
CA ALA A 5 14.63 -20.35 4.45
C ALA A 5 14.85 -19.76 3.05
N LEU A 6 14.30 -18.56 2.78
CA LEU A 6 14.55 -17.82 1.53
C LEU A 6 16.04 -17.53 1.35
N CYS A 7 16.70 -16.99 2.38
CA CYS A 7 18.13 -16.67 2.31
C CYS A 7 18.98 -17.92 2.04
N GLN A 8 18.67 -19.04 2.71
CA GLN A 8 19.36 -20.31 2.49
C GLN A 8 19.21 -20.83 1.05
N HIS A 9 18.02 -20.72 0.44
CA HIS A 9 17.81 -21.08 -0.96
C HIS A 9 18.72 -20.32 -1.93
N PHE A 10 19.10 -19.09 -1.58
CA PHE A 10 20.03 -18.27 -2.37
C PHE A 10 21.49 -18.37 -1.89
N GLY A 11 21.80 -19.26 -0.94
CA GLY A 11 23.16 -19.39 -0.39
C GLY A 11 23.61 -18.19 0.46
N LEU A 12 22.66 -17.43 1.02
CA LEU A 12 22.92 -16.21 1.80
C LEU A 12 22.70 -16.43 3.30
N SER A 13 23.46 -15.71 4.12
CA SER A 13 23.13 -15.57 5.55
C SER A 13 21.88 -14.70 5.74
N ALA A 14 21.14 -14.93 6.81
CA ALA A 14 19.98 -14.09 7.17
C ALA A 14 20.37 -12.61 7.35
N GLN A 15 21.56 -12.34 7.89
CA GLN A 15 22.08 -10.98 8.06
C GLN A 15 22.33 -10.31 6.70
N THR A 16 22.95 -11.02 5.75
CA THR A 16 23.16 -10.52 4.38
C THR A 16 21.83 -10.24 3.70
N GLY A 17 20.85 -11.14 3.84
CA GLY A 17 19.50 -10.95 3.30
C GLY A 17 18.84 -9.69 3.83
N SER A 18 18.84 -9.51 5.15
CA SER A 18 18.28 -8.33 5.83
C SER A 18 18.96 -7.02 5.41
N ALA A 19 20.30 -7.01 5.34
CA ALA A 19 21.06 -5.84 4.92
C ALA A 19 20.73 -5.44 3.48
N ARG A 20 20.70 -6.41 2.55
CA ARG A 20 20.35 -6.17 1.14
C ARG A 20 18.91 -5.71 0.98
N SER A 21 17.96 -6.32 1.68
CA SER A 21 16.55 -5.88 1.63
C SER A 21 16.41 -4.46 2.14
N GLY A 22 17.10 -4.10 3.24
CA GLY A 22 17.11 -2.72 3.75
C GLY A 22 17.66 -1.73 2.72
N SER A 23 18.77 -2.06 2.05
CA SER A 23 19.31 -1.21 0.97
C SER A 23 18.32 -1.03 -0.18
N ILE A 24 17.63 -2.09 -0.61
CA ILE A 24 16.63 -2.03 -1.69
C ILE A 24 15.43 -1.16 -1.28
N LEU A 25 14.87 -1.39 -0.09
CA LEU A 25 13.74 -0.61 0.43
C LEU A 25 14.09 0.87 0.52
N ASN A 26 15.28 1.20 1.04
CA ASN A 26 15.75 2.59 1.14
C ASN A 26 15.95 3.23 -0.24
N LEU A 27 16.62 2.52 -1.16
CA LEU A 27 16.89 3.00 -2.51
C LEU A 27 15.60 3.30 -3.28
N LEU A 28 14.64 2.39 -3.21
CA LEU A 28 13.36 2.49 -3.90
C LEU A 28 12.30 3.27 -3.10
N LYS A 29 12.64 3.73 -1.89
CA LYS A 29 11.77 4.44 -0.95
C LYS A 29 10.46 3.68 -0.69
N ILE A 30 10.56 2.37 -0.46
CA ILE A 30 9.43 1.47 -0.22
C ILE A 30 9.12 1.47 1.27
N GLY A 31 7.93 1.97 1.63
CA GLY A 31 7.36 1.84 2.96
C GLY A 31 6.54 0.57 3.12
N GLN A 32 6.11 0.28 4.36
CA GLN A 32 5.08 -0.73 4.57
C GLN A 32 3.80 -0.33 3.83
N LEU A 33 3.19 -1.31 3.16
CA LEU A 33 1.93 -1.15 2.42
C LEU A 33 1.96 0.01 1.40
N ASP A 34 3.12 0.37 0.87
CA ASP A 34 3.24 1.43 -0.12
C ASP A 34 2.31 1.13 -1.32
N PRO A 35 1.32 2.00 -1.61
CA PRO A 35 0.39 1.80 -2.72
C PRO A 35 1.09 1.56 -4.07
N ARG A 36 2.25 2.20 -4.29
CA ARG A 36 3.00 2.11 -5.56
C ARG A 36 3.62 0.74 -5.79
N TRP A 37 3.86 0.00 -4.71
CA TRP A 37 4.48 -1.33 -4.72
C TRP A 37 3.50 -2.44 -4.30
N SER A 38 2.21 -2.10 -4.20
CA SER A 38 1.14 -3.06 -3.93
C SER A 38 0.66 -3.71 -5.22
N LEU A 39 0.34 -5.01 -5.17
CA LEU A 39 -0.31 -5.68 -6.29
C LEU A 39 -1.66 -5.01 -6.59
N PRO A 40 -2.03 -4.78 -7.87
CA PRO A 40 -3.32 -4.16 -8.21
C PRO A 40 -4.53 -4.85 -7.57
N SER A 41 -4.52 -6.20 -7.52
CA SER A 41 -5.57 -7.00 -6.89
C SER A 41 -5.64 -6.86 -5.36
N GLN A 42 -4.70 -6.16 -4.73
CA GLN A 42 -4.66 -5.90 -3.29
C GLN A 42 -4.91 -4.42 -2.95
N LEU A 43 -5.00 -3.52 -3.94
CA LEU A 43 -5.23 -2.09 -3.70
C LEU A 43 -6.53 -1.84 -2.94
N ASP A 44 -7.59 -2.56 -3.28
CA ASP A 44 -8.88 -2.49 -2.59
C ASP A 44 -8.78 -2.76 -1.08
N ARG A 45 -7.89 -3.68 -0.70
CA ARG A 45 -7.66 -4.09 0.70
C ARG A 45 -6.59 -3.25 1.40
N ASN A 46 -5.80 -2.47 0.67
CA ASN A 46 -4.71 -1.70 1.23
C ASN A 46 -5.25 -0.41 1.88
N PRO A 47 -5.21 -0.25 3.21
CA PRO A 47 -5.76 0.93 3.87
C PRO A 47 -5.08 2.24 3.43
N LEU A 48 -3.77 2.21 3.11
CA LEU A 48 -3.02 3.42 2.73
C LEU A 48 -3.43 3.98 1.36
N VAL A 49 -4.13 3.19 0.54
CA VAL A 49 -4.74 3.67 -0.72
C VAL A 49 -5.96 4.56 -0.46
N TRP A 50 -6.64 4.32 0.66
CA TRP A 50 -7.95 4.90 0.95
C TRP A 50 -7.90 6.02 1.98
N LEU A 51 -6.78 6.20 2.68
CA LEU A 51 -6.61 7.30 3.63
C LEU A 51 -6.43 8.61 2.88
N ILE A 52 -7.39 9.51 3.03
CA ILE A 52 -7.38 10.86 2.45
C ILE A 52 -7.59 11.90 3.55
N GLU A 53 -7.13 13.12 3.31
CA GLU A 53 -7.37 14.24 4.22
C GLU A 53 -8.53 15.10 3.72
N ILE A 54 -9.55 15.27 4.56
CA ILE A 54 -10.67 16.18 4.31
C ILE A 54 -10.75 17.15 5.49
N ASN A 55 -10.55 18.45 5.21
CA ASN A 55 -10.59 19.52 6.22
C ASN A 55 -9.71 19.24 7.45
N GLY A 56 -8.48 18.76 7.24
CA GLY A 56 -7.53 18.45 8.32
C GLY A 56 -7.80 17.12 9.05
N MET A 57 -8.80 16.34 8.64
CA MET A 57 -9.08 15.02 9.21
C MET A 57 -8.71 13.92 8.23
N ILE A 58 -7.93 12.95 8.70
CA ILE A 58 -7.63 11.72 7.94
C ILE A 58 -8.84 10.79 8.06
N VAL A 59 -9.41 10.44 6.91
CA VAL A 59 -10.59 9.58 6.81
C VAL A 59 -10.36 8.46 5.80
N ASP A 60 -11.08 7.36 5.98
CA ASP A 60 -11.13 6.28 4.98
C ASP A 60 -12.15 6.65 3.90
N ALA A 61 -11.66 6.86 2.67
CA ALA A 61 -12.46 7.27 1.52
C ALA A 61 -13.55 6.26 1.13
N ARG A 62 -13.50 5.01 1.61
CA ARG A 62 -14.59 4.04 1.38
C ARG A 62 -15.80 4.30 2.27
N ARG A 63 -15.60 5.02 3.38
CA ARG A 63 -16.61 5.20 4.44
C ARG A 63 -17.23 6.59 4.46
N ILE A 64 -16.82 7.47 3.56
CA ILE A 64 -17.40 8.81 3.40
C ILE A 64 -18.62 8.77 2.46
N PRO A 65 -19.50 9.78 2.48
CA PRO A 65 -20.63 9.90 1.56
C PRO A 65 -20.23 9.74 0.08
N ARG A 66 -21.07 9.05 -0.70
CA ARG A 66 -20.84 8.72 -2.11
C ARG A 66 -20.41 9.91 -2.97
N ASN A 67 -21.05 11.06 -2.81
CA ASN A 67 -20.73 12.27 -3.54
C ASN A 67 -19.27 12.75 -3.29
N LEU A 68 -18.73 12.52 -2.09
CA LEU A 68 -17.34 12.84 -1.78
C LEU A 68 -16.37 11.80 -2.35
N GLN A 69 -16.78 10.53 -2.44
CA GLN A 69 -15.98 9.49 -3.10
C GLN A 69 -15.81 9.79 -4.60
N GLU A 70 -16.91 10.15 -5.26
CA GLU A 70 -16.92 10.52 -6.68
C GLU A 70 -16.06 11.75 -6.95
N GLU A 71 -16.11 12.75 -6.07
CA GLU A 71 -15.26 13.93 -6.15
C GLU A 71 -13.78 13.59 -5.93
N ALA A 72 -13.47 12.75 -4.93
CA ALA A 72 -12.10 12.28 -4.70
C ALA A 72 -11.53 11.51 -5.89
N PHE A 73 -12.36 10.69 -6.56
CA PHE A 73 -11.98 10.01 -7.79
C PHE A 73 -11.77 10.98 -8.95
N ARG A 74 -12.68 11.95 -9.14
CA ARG A 74 -12.56 12.99 -10.17
C ARG A 74 -11.27 13.81 -10.02
N LEU A 75 -10.84 14.04 -8.79
CA LEU A 75 -9.60 14.73 -8.45
C LEU A 75 -8.35 13.82 -8.51
N GLY A 76 -8.52 12.51 -8.74
CA GLY A 76 -7.43 11.54 -8.79
C GLY A 76 -6.81 11.20 -7.43
N VAL A 77 -7.51 11.51 -6.33
CA VAL A 77 -7.05 11.25 -4.96
C VAL A 77 -7.19 9.76 -4.61
N ILE A 78 -8.23 9.10 -5.11
CA ILE A 78 -8.44 7.66 -5.01
C ILE A 78 -8.43 7.02 -6.40
N PRO A 79 -8.03 5.74 -6.53
CA PRO A 79 -7.84 5.11 -7.84
C PRO A 79 -9.14 4.74 -8.57
N PHE A 80 -10.25 4.57 -7.85
CA PHE A 80 -11.60 4.30 -8.37
C PHE A 80 -12.64 4.65 -7.30
N VAL A 81 -13.90 4.84 -7.70
CA VAL A 81 -15.01 4.96 -6.76
C VAL A 81 -15.36 3.55 -6.26
N PRO A 82 -15.29 3.26 -4.95
CA PRO A 82 -15.66 1.96 -4.44
C PRO A 82 -17.15 1.70 -4.69
N ASP A 83 -17.49 0.45 -4.96
CA ASP A 83 -18.89 0.04 -5.09
C ASP A 83 -19.63 0.26 -3.76
N GLU A 84 -20.94 0.56 -3.81
CA GLU A 84 -21.78 0.40 -2.62
C GLU A 84 -21.78 -1.10 -2.30
N ASP A 85 -21.27 -1.49 -1.12
CA ASP A 85 -20.94 -2.87 -0.75
C ASP A 85 -21.97 -3.94 -1.20
N ARG A 86 -21.45 -5.11 -1.59
CA ARG A 86 -22.17 -6.40 -1.62
C ARG A 86 -22.39 -6.95 -0.22
#